data_AF-A0A0H1ALL5-F1
#
_entry.id   AF-A0A0H1ALL5-F1
#
_cell.length_a   1.000
_cell.length_b   1.000
_cell.length_c   1.000
_cell.angle_alpha   90.00
_cell.angle_beta   90.00
_cell.angle_gamma   90.00
#
_symmetry.space_group_name_H-M   'P 1'
#
loop_
_entity.id
_entity.type
_entity.pdbx_description
1 polymer ?
#
loop_
_entity_poly.entity_id
_entity_poly.type
_entity_poly.pdbx_seq_one_letter_code
_entity_poly.pdbx_strand_id
1 'polypeptide(L)'
;MTLVDTRPQLRRFVPGGRLAVRLAPDPRRAPPLVIEGARSRPALWAWALPLLPLGIAALCAWRLRLRHYQAGGEWSEMFGHGQAEFGLAIAVLLLVAVLAFVARTLRRHALAVPAELRYGGVPVVAEVLSAEHTGTVINDAPVIALRLRFVDRAGVTHTVVAERAIAPLRLARVETARTLELLYLPAQPTRIALPTLE
;
A
#
# COMPACT_ATOMS: atom_id res chain seq x y z
N MET A 1 9.48 0.16 -0.97
CA MET A 1 10.43 0.05 0.16
C MET A 1 11.71 -0.50 -0.43
N THR A 2 12.80 0.24 -0.37
CA THR A 2 14.08 -0.17 -1.00
C THR A 2 14.98 -0.70 0.09
N LEU A 3 15.39 -1.95 -0.01
CA LEU A 3 16.35 -2.56 0.90
C LEU A 3 17.76 -2.34 0.34
N VAL A 4 18.66 -1.79 1.14
CA VAL A 4 20.06 -1.59 0.77
C VAL A 4 20.93 -2.37 1.74
N ASP A 5 21.71 -3.33 1.24
CA ASP A 5 22.69 -4.04 2.07
C ASP A 5 23.89 -3.14 2.34
N THR A 6 24.07 -2.77 3.61
CA THR A 6 25.20 -1.94 4.05
C THR A 6 26.48 -2.74 4.27
N ARG A 7 26.43 -4.08 4.26
CA ARG A 7 27.61 -4.95 4.38
C ARG A 7 27.54 -6.12 3.38
N PRO A 8 27.65 -5.84 2.07
CA PRO A 8 27.59 -6.86 1.02
C PRO A 8 28.65 -7.96 1.17
N GLN A 9 29.79 -7.65 1.81
CA GLN A 9 30.87 -8.59 2.09
C GLN A 9 30.44 -9.80 2.93
N LEU A 10 29.36 -9.69 3.70
CA LEU A 10 28.86 -10.79 4.53
C LEU A 10 28.03 -11.82 3.73
N ARG A 11 27.80 -11.60 2.43
CA ARG A 11 27.08 -12.52 1.53
C ARG A 11 25.73 -13.02 2.10
N ARG A 12 25.04 -12.15 2.84
CA ARG A 12 23.80 -12.49 3.58
C ARG A 12 22.58 -12.69 2.67
N PHE A 13 22.65 -12.22 1.42
CA PHE A 13 21.54 -12.23 0.46
C PHE A 13 21.84 -13.10 -0.78
N VAL A 14 22.61 -14.17 -0.63
CA VAL A 14 22.91 -15.12 -1.71
C VAL A 14 21.78 -16.17 -1.82
N PRO A 15 21.38 -16.61 -3.03
CA PRO A 15 20.41 -17.68 -3.21
C PRO A 15 20.77 -18.94 -2.41
N GLY A 16 19.79 -19.51 -1.68
CA GLY A 16 20.01 -20.64 -0.77
C GLY A 16 20.51 -20.27 0.63
N GLY A 17 20.83 -19.00 0.88
CA GLY A 17 21.17 -18.50 2.21
C GLY A 17 19.95 -18.41 3.15
N ARG A 18 20.19 -18.53 4.45
CA ARG A 18 19.16 -18.30 5.49
C ARG A 18 19.28 -16.88 6.02
N LEU A 19 18.15 -16.19 6.13
CA LEU A 19 18.08 -14.83 6.66
C LEU A 19 17.23 -14.83 7.93
N ALA A 20 17.74 -14.26 9.01
CA ALA A 20 16.97 -14.08 10.23
C ALA A 20 16.00 -12.90 10.06
N VAL A 21 14.73 -13.14 10.35
CA VAL A 21 13.66 -12.16 10.15
C VAL A 21 12.78 -12.12 11.39
N ARG A 22 12.36 -10.92 11.78
CA ARG A 22 11.45 -10.68 12.89
C ARG A 22 10.07 -10.36 12.35
N LEU A 23 9.09 -11.14 12.79
CA LEU A 23 7.67 -10.85 12.56
C LEU A 23 7.19 -9.87 13.63
N ALA A 24 6.36 -8.92 13.22
CA ALA A 24 5.67 -8.06 14.15
C ALA A 24 4.68 -8.91 14.99
N PRO A 25 4.55 -8.66 16.31
CA PRO A 25 3.56 -9.35 17.14
C PRO A 25 2.12 -9.18 16.62
N ASP A 26 1.87 -8.03 15.97
CA ASP A 26 0.63 -7.73 15.29
C ASP A 26 0.90 -7.55 13.78
N PRO A 27 0.49 -8.51 12.92
CA PRO A 27 0.72 -8.45 11.47
C PRO A 27 -0.08 -7.34 10.77
N ARG A 28 -0.97 -6.63 11.48
CA ARG A 28 -1.69 -5.45 10.99
C ARG A 28 -0.85 -4.18 11.03
N ARG A 29 0.22 -4.16 11.85
CA ARG A 29 1.12 -3.01 11.95
C ARG A 29 2.22 -3.10 10.89
N ALA A 30 2.28 -2.10 10.02
CA ALA A 30 3.36 -1.98 9.05
C ALA A 30 4.65 -1.47 9.73
N PRO A 31 5.83 -2.05 9.41
CA PRO A 31 6.04 -3.23 8.57
C PRO A 31 5.80 -4.55 9.34
N PRO A 32 5.07 -5.51 8.76
CA PRO A 32 4.75 -6.79 9.42
C PRO A 32 5.95 -7.74 9.55
N LEU A 33 6.97 -7.54 8.72
CA LEU A 33 8.17 -8.36 8.63
C LEU A 33 9.39 -7.44 8.49
N VAL A 34 10.39 -7.61 9.36
CA VAL A 34 11.62 -6.83 9.35
C VAL A 34 12.82 -7.76 9.45
N ILE A 35 13.79 -7.59 8.55
CA ILE A 35 15.05 -8.34 8.58
C ILE A 35 15.82 -7.96 9.84
N GLU A 36 16.35 -8.96 10.54
CA GLU A 36 17.09 -8.72 11.77
C GLU A 36 18.32 -7.82 11.51
N GLY A 37 18.43 -6.74 12.29
CA GLY A 37 19.48 -5.73 12.12
C GLY A 37 19.21 -4.67 11.04
N ALA A 38 18.05 -4.70 10.36
CA ALA A 38 17.65 -3.61 9.47
C ALA A 38 17.47 -2.30 10.25
N ARG A 39 18.06 -1.22 9.75
CA ARG A 39 17.92 0.13 10.32
C ARG A 39 17.15 1.02 9.34
N SER A 40 16.16 1.73 9.86
CA SER A 40 15.50 2.80 9.12
C SER A 40 16.46 3.98 9.02
N ARG A 41 16.85 4.34 7.79
CA ARG A 41 17.43 5.65 7.51
C ARG A 41 16.34 6.51 6.87
N PRO A 42 15.73 7.45 7.61
CA PRO A 42 14.82 8.39 6.99
C PRO A 42 15.62 9.17 5.96
N ALA A 43 15.15 9.18 4.72
CA ALA A 43 15.83 9.94 3.69
C ALA A 43 15.66 11.43 4.01
N LEU A 44 16.76 12.14 4.27
CA LEU A 44 16.73 13.56 4.67
C LEU A 44 15.97 14.43 3.66
N TRP A 45 15.97 14.06 2.38
CA TRP A 45 15.19 14.73 1.33
C TRP A 45 13.67 14.67 1.57
N ALA A 46 13.17 13.64 2.25
CA ALA A 46 11.76 13.55 2.61
C ALA A 46 11.34 14.62 3.64
N TRP A 47 12.29 15.12 4.42
CA TRP A 47 12.11 16.27 5.32
C TRP A 47 12.33 17.61 4.61
N ALA A 48 13.09 17.62 3.51
CA ALA A 48 13.27 18.81 2.68
C ALA A 48 12.08 19.10 1.76
N LEU A 49 11.33 18.06 1.35
CA LEU A 49 10.16 18.20 0.48
C LEU A 49 9.09 19.19 1.01
N PRO A 50 8.72 19.20 2.31
CA PRO A 50 7.81 20.22 2.85
C PRO A 50 8.43 21.62 2.97
N LEU A 51 9.75 21.78 2.89
CA LEU A 51 10.43 23.08 2.91
C LEU A 51 10.50 23.74 1.53
N LEU A 52 10.40 22.94 0.46
CA LEU A 52 10.39 23.40 -0.93
C LEU A 52 9.29 24.45 -1.22
N PRO A 53 8.02 24.26 -0.80
CA PRO A 53 6.99 25.30 -0.97
C PRO A 53 7.28 26.58 -0.17
N LEU A 54 7.89 26.45 1.02
CA LEU A 54 8.30 27.60 1.82
C LEU A 54 9.37 28.42 1.08
N GLY A 55 10.32 27.73 0.45
CA GLY A 55 11.35 28.35 -0.40
C GLY A 55 10.78 29.03 -1.64
N ILE A 56 9.80 28.41 -2.32
CA ILE A 56 9.11 29.04 -3.46
C ILE A 56 8.35 30.28 -3.01
N ALA A 57 7.60 30.21 -1.89
CA ALA A 57 6.87 31.35 -1.35
C ALA A 57 7.81 32.51 -0.99
N ALA A 58 8.96 32.21 -0.35
CA ALA A 58 9.98 33.20 -0.03
C ALA A 58 10.60 33.85 -1.28
N LEU A 59 10.89 33.06 -2.32
CA LEU A 59 11.43 33.57 -3.59
C LEU A 59 10.41 34.46 -4.33
N CYS A 60 9.14 34.06 -4.35
CA CYS A 60 8.06 34.88 -4.91
C CYS A 60 7.94 36.21 -4.16
N ALA A 61 7.92 36.18 -2.82
CA ALA A 61 7.89 37.38 -1.99
C ALA A 61 9.08 38.30 -2.24
N TRP A 62 10.29 37.74 -2.35
CA TRP A 62 11.51 38.49 -2.66
C TRP A 62 11.44 39.17 -4.03
N ARG A 63 11.03 38.44 -5.08
CA ARG A 63 10.99 38.97 -6.44
C ARG A 63 9.96 40.09 -6.59
N LEU A 64 8.83 39.98 -5.89
CA LEU A 64 7.79 40.99 -5.88
C LEU A 64 8.24 42.24 -5.10
N ARG A 65 8.90 42.06 -3.95
CA ARG A 65 9.57 43.16 -3.22
C ARG A 65 10.53 43.93 -4.12
N LEU A 66 11.34 43.22 -4.91
CA LEU A 66 12.31 43.83 -5.81
C LEU A 66 11.63 44.65 -6.92
N ARG A 67 10.54 44.12 -7.50
CA ARG A 67 9.73 44.84 -8.50
C ARG A 67 9.09 46.10 -7.92
N HIS A 68 8.56 46.03 -6.71
CA HIS A 68 7.95 47.17 -6.02
C HIS A 68 8.98 48.26 -5.72
N TYR A 69 10.15 47.88 -5.22
CA TYR A 69 11.26 48.79 -4.95
C TYR A 69 11.76 49.50 -6.23
N GLN A 70 11.82 48.77 -7.35
CA GLN A 70 12.19 49.33 -8.65
C GLN A 70 11.12 50.25 -9.25
N ALA A 71 9.85 50.07 -8.87
CA ALA A 71 8.72 50.89 -9.32
C ALA A 71 8.51 52.16 -8.47
N GLY A 72 9.29 52.36 -7.39
CA GLY A 72 9.19 53.55 -6.53
C GLY A 72 7.96 53.57 -5.61
N GLY A 73 7.29 52.43 -5.41
CA GLY A 73 6.03 52.37 -4.68
C GLY A 73 6.16 52.51 -3.16
N GLU A 74 5.17 53.14 -2.53
CA GLU A 74 5.07 53.32 -1.07
C GLU A 74 4.66 52.01 -0.35
N TRP A 75 4.99 51.88 0.93
CA TRP A 75 4.78 50.64 1.70
C TRP A 75 3.30 50.24 1.82
N SER A 76 2.38 51.21 1.80
CA SER A 76 0.92 51.02 1.97
C SER A 76 0.26 50.34 0.76
N GLU A 77 0.73 50.61 -0.46
CA GLU A 77 0.16 50.06 -1.70
C GLU A 77 0.45 48.56 -1.87
N MET A 78 1.53 48.07 -1.26
CA MET A 78 1.88 46.65 -1.24
C MET A 78 0.82 45.79 -0.51
N PHE A 79 0.07 46.40 0.42
CA PHE A 79 -0.99 45.74 1.21
C PHE A 79 -2.38 45.83 0.57
N GLY A 80 -2.57 46.58 -0.53
CA GLY A 80 -3.91 46.79 -1.15
C GLY A 80 -4.29 45.76 -2.21
N HIS A 81 -3.40 45.49 -3.18
CA HIS A 81 -3.68 44.61 -4.32
C HIS A 81 -2.91 43.28 -4.29
N GLY A 82 -1.75 43.22 -3.62
CA GLY A 82 -0.90 42.01 -3.59
C GLY A 82 -1.41 40.87 -2.68
N GLN A 83 -2.35 41.14 -1.78
CA GLN A 83 -2.81 40.16 -0.78
C GLN A 83 -3.71 39.08 -1.37
N ALA A 84 -4.55 39.42 -2.35
CA ALA A 84 -5.45 38.46 -2.98
C ALA A 84 -4.67 37.43 -3.81
N GLU A 85 -3.66 37.88 -4.56
CA GLU A 85 -2.79 37.01 -5.34
C GLU A 85 -1.90 36.14 -4.43
N PHE A 86 -1.39 36.71 -3.33
CA PHE A 86 -0.60 36.00 -2.33
C PHE A 86 -1.43 34.94 -1.58
N GLY A 87 -2.63 35.32 -1.15
CA GLY A 87 -3.59 34.42 -0.50
C GLY A 87 -4.01 33.28 -1.42
N LEU A 88 -4.26 33.57 -2.69
CA LEU A 88 -4.61 32.56 -3.69
C LEU A 88 -3.44 31.61 -3.96
N ALA A 89 -2.22 32.11 -4.14
CA ALA A 89 -1.04 31.28 -4.38
C ALA A 89 -0.74 30.35 -3.19
N ILE A 90 -0.83 30.85 -1.96
CA ILE A 90 -0.67 30.04 -0.74
C ILE A 90 -1.83 29.03 -0.62
N ALA A 91 -3.06 29.44 -0.87
CA ALA A 91 -4.23 28.56 -0.78
C ALA A 91 -4.14 27.41 -1.80
N VAL A 92 -3.75 27.68 -3.04
CA VAL A 92 -3.53 26.66 -4.07
C VAL A 92 -2.41 25.70 -3.65
N LEU A 93 -1.31 26.23 -3.13
CA LEU A 93 -0.16 25.42 -2.75
C LEU A 93 -0.46 24.56 -1.51
N LEU A 94 -1.20 25.07 -0.53
CA LEU A 94 -1.73 24.31 0.59
C LEU A 94 -2.71 23.23 0.13
N LEU A 95 -3.62 23.55 -0.80
CA LEU A 95 -4.55 22.59 -1.36
C LEU A 95 -3.82 21.43 -2.05
N VAL A 96 -2.81 21.73 -2.89
CA VAL A 96 -1.98 20.70 -3.54
C VAL A 96 -1.24 19.85 -2.50
N ALA A 97 -0.69 20.46 -1.44
CA ALA A 97 -0.01 19.73 -0.38
C ALA A 97 -0.98 18.80 0.38
N VAL A 98 -2.19 19.26 0.71
CA VAL A 98 -3.24 18.46 1.34
C VAL A 98 -3.66 17.31 0.44
N LEU A 99 -3.94 17.56 -0.84
CA LEU A 99 -4.30 16.53 -1.82
C LEU A 99 -3.19 15.49 -1.99
N ALA A 100 -1.93 15.93 -2.07
CA ALA A 100 -0.78 15.03 -2.15
C ALA A 100 -0.61 14.17 -0.88
N PHE A 101 -0.83 14.77 0.30
CA PHE A 101 -0.79 14.07 1.58
C PHE A 101 -1.92 13.02 1.68
N VAL A 102 -3.15 13.41 1.35
CA VAL A 102 -4.32 12.54 1.31
C VAL A 102 -4.10 11.39 0.32
N ALA A 103 -3.69 11.68 -0.92
CA ALA A 103 -3.39 10.66 -1.92
C ALA A 103 -2.23 9.73 -1.51
N ARG A 104 -1.23 10.23 -0.79
CA ARG A 104 -0.13 9.40 -0.24
C ARG A 104 -0.64 8.49 0.87
N THR A 105 -1.50 8.98 1.75
CA THR A 105 -2.11 8.21 2.84
C THR A 105 -3.05 7.14 2.29
N LEU A 106 -3.95 7.50 1.37
CA LEU A 106 -4.82 6.56 0.66
C LEU A 106 -4.02 5.48 -0.09
N ARG A 107 -2.95 5.83 -0.82
CA ARG A 107 -2.10 4.82 -1.48
C ARG A 107 -1.43 3.87 -0.49
N ARG A 108 -1.01 4.34 0.69
CA ARG A 108 -0.46 3.46 1.74
C ARG A 108 -1.48 2.47 2.27
N HIS A 109 -2.75 2.86 2.36
CA HIS A 109 -3.83 1.96 2.78
C HIS A 109 -4.35 1.07 1.64
N ALA A 110 -4.36 1.54 0.40
CA ALA A 110 -4.88 0.81 -0.77
C ALA A 110 -3.89 -0.22 -1.35
N LEU A 111 -2.57 0.02 -1.24
CA LEU A 111 -1.54 -0.94 -1.68
C LEU A 111 -1.29 -2.06 -0.66
N ALA A 112 -1.96 -2.03 0.48
CA ALA A 112 -2.01 -3.17 1.36
C ALA A 112 -3.00 -4.20 0.79
N VAL A 113 -2.52 -5.10 -0.07
CA VAL A 113 -3.01 -6.49 0.04
C VAL A 113 -2.91 -6.81 1.53
N PRO A 114 -4.01 -7.13 2.24
CA PRO A 114 -4.03 -7.03 3.68
C PRO A 114 -2.88 -7.88 4.23
N ALA A 115 -1.83 -7.20 4.69
CA ALA A 115 -0.65 -7.83 5.28
C ALA A 115 -1.07 -8.81 6.37
N GLU A 116 -2.19 -8.50 7.01
CA GLU A 116 -2.97 -9.33 7.92
C GLU A 116 -3.16 -10.77 7.40
N LEU A 117 -3.60 -11.00 6.17
CA LEU A 117 -3.78 -12.38 5.65
C LEU A 117 -2.44 -13.04 5.31
N ARG A 118 -1.49 -12.27 4.78
CA ARG A 118 -0.21 -12.81 4.33
C ARG A 118 0.72 -13.21 5.49
N TYR A 119 0.60 -12.54 6.64
CA TYR A 119 1.44 -12.76 7.82
C TYR A 119 0.69 -13.23 9.07
N GLY A 120 -0.65 -13.14 9.09
CA GLY A 120 -1.51 -13.60 10.18
C GLY A 120 -2.58 -14.60 9.76
N GLY A 121 -2.59 -15.01 8.49
CA GLY A 121 -3.48 -16.05 7.99
C GLY A 121 -3.07 -17.42 8.53
N VAL A 122 -4.06 -18.22 8.93
CA VAL A 122 -3.88 -19.60 9.33
C VAL A 122 -4.17 -20.50 8.12
N PRO A 123 -3.24 -21.41 7.74
CA PRO A 123 -3.51 -22.36 6.66
C PRO A 123 -4.56 -23.37 7.10
N VAL A 124 -5.51 -23.65 6.21
CA VAL A 124 -6.54 -24.68 6.38
C VAL A 124 -6.86 -25.30 5.03
N VAL A 125 -7.18 -26.60 5.04
CA VAL A 125 -7.70 -27.29 3.87
C VAL A 125 -9.20 -27.06 3.79
N ALA A 126 -9.66 -26.42 2.72
CA ALA A 126 -11.07 -26.20 2.44
C ALA A 126 -11.57 -27.20 1.40
N GLU A 127 -12.82 -27.60 1.52
CA GLU A 127 -13.53 -28.38 0.53
C GLU A 127 -14.19 -27.44 -0.50
N VAL A 128 -14.06 -27.77 -1.77
CA VAL A 128 -14.69 -27.04 -2.87
C VAL A 128 -16.10 -27.58 -3.06
N LEU A 129 -17.11 -26.77 -2.74
CA LEU A 129 -18.52 -27.14 -2.90
C LEU A 129 -19.01 -26.91 -4.33
N SER A 130 -18.65 -25.77 -4.92
CA SER A 130 -18.97 -25.46 -6.31
C SER A 130 -18.01 -24.41 -6.89
N ALA A 131 -17.87 -24.43 -8.21
CA ALA A 131 -17.18 -23.42 -9.00
C ALA A 131 -18.16 -22.91 -10.07
N GLU A 132 -18.52 -21.63 -9.99
CA GLU A 132 -19.50 -21.01 -10.88
C GLU A 132 -18.84 -19.86 -11.66
N HIS A 133 -19.04 -19.82 -12.98
CA HIS A 133 -18.57 -18.71 -13.80
C HIS A 133 -19.39 -17.45 -13.49
N THR A 134 -18.71 -16.33 -13.18
CA THR A 134 -19.37 -15.05 -12.93
C THR A 134 -19.69 -14.30 -14.23
N GLY A 135 -19.18 -14.77 -15.37
CA GLY A 135 -19.33 -14.10 -16.68
C GLY A 135 -18.44 -12.87 -16.85
N THR A 136 -17.61 -12.54 -15.86
CA THR A 136 -16.65 -11.44 -15.91
C THR A 136 -15.26 -11.94 -16.30
N VAL A 137 -14.54 -11.16 -17.10
CA VAL A 137 -13.18 -11.48 -17.56
C VAL A 137 -12.26 -10.32 -17.17
N ILE A 138 -11.12 -10.65 -16.55
CA ILE A 138 -10.09 -9.68 -16.18
C ILE A 138 -8.76 -10.16 -16.76
N ASN A 139 -8.14 -9.35 -17.62
CA ASN A 139 -6.88 -9.68 -18.29
C ASN A 139 -6.92 -11.05 -19.00
N ASP A 140 -7.95 -11.29 -19.81
CA ASP A 140 -8.21 -12.53 -20.56
C ASP A 140 -8.36 -13.80 -19.70
N ALA A 141 -8.42 -13.65 -18.37
CA ALA A 141 -8.72 -14.73 -17.44
C ALA A 141 -10.18 -14.62 -16.97
N PRO A 142 -10.99 -15.68 -17.12
CA PRO A 142 -12.34 -15.71 -16.57
C PRO A 142 -12.30 -15.66 -15.04
N VAL A 143 -13.21 -14.90 -14.46
CA VAL A 143 -13.46 -14.87 -13.03
C VAL A 143 -14.47 -15.95 -12.68
N ILE A 144 -14.18 -16.68 -11.60
CA ILE A 144 -14.99 -17.79 -11.11
C ILE A 144 -15.27 -17.54 -9.63
N ALA A 145 -16.53 -17.74 -9.24
CA ALA A 145 -16.97 -17.78 -7.86
C ALA A 145 -16.83 -19.21 -7.33
N LEU A 146 -15.92 -19.39 -6.37
CA LEU A 146 -15.69 -20.65 -5.68
C LEU A 146 -16.43 -20.62 -4.34
N ARG A 147 -17.33 -21.57 -4.12
CA ARG A 147 -17.91 -21.81 -2.79
C ARG A 147 -17.03 -22.80 -2.05
N LEU A 148 -16.47 -22.35 -0.93
CA LEU A 148 -15.50 -23.09 -0.14
C LEU A 148 -16.05 -23.33 1.27
N ARG A 149 -15.82 -24.53 1.79
CA ARG A 149 -16.17 -24.89 3.17
C ARG A 149 -14.92 -25.31 3.93
N PHE A 150 -14.70 -24.78 5.11
CA PHE A 150 -13.58 -25.17 5.95
C PHE A 150 -13.98 -25.20 7.43
N VAL A 151 -13.21 -25.92 8.24
CA VAL A 151 -13.37 -25.97 9.69
C VAL A 151 -12.25 -25.14 10.31
N ASP A 152 -12.59 -24.18 11.15
CA ASP A 152 -11.61 -23.34 11.84
C ASP A 152 -10.94 -24.09 13.01
N ARG A 153 -9.98 -23.45 13.67
CA ARG A 153 -9.28 -24.03 14.84
C ARG A 153 -10.19 -24.25 16.05
N ALA A 154 -11.33 -23.58 16.12
CA ALA A 154 -12.32 -23.75 17.17
C ALA A 154 -13.33 -24.88 16.84
N GLY A 155 -13.18 -25.54 15.69
CA GLY A 155 -14.09 -26.60 15.24
C GLY A 155 -15.36 -26.07 14.56
N VAL A 156 -15.46 -24.77 14.30
CA VAL A 156 -16.63 -24.15 13.64
C VAL A 156 -16.48 -24.27 12.13
N THR A 157 -17.54 -24.72 11.47
CA THR A 157 -17.59 -24.81 10.00
C THR A 157 -18.01 -23.48 9.41
N HIS A 158 -17.21 -22.96 8.48
CA HIS A 158 -17.48 -21.74 7.74
C HIS A 158 -17.65 -22.05 6.26
N THR A 159 -18.64 -21.40 5.64
CA THR A 159 -18.84 -21.44 4.19
C THR A 159 -18.64 -20.04 3.65
N VAL A 160 -17.74 -19.90 2.68
CA VAL A 160 -17.34 -18.61 2.11
C VAL A 160 -17.34 -18.68 0.59
N VAL A 161 -17.62 -17.54 -0.04
CA VAL A 161 -17.55 -17.39 -1.51
C VAL A 161 -16.31 -16.57 -1.84
N ALA A 162 -15.45 -17.11 -2.69
CA ALA A 162 -14.25 -16.45 -3.16
C ALA A 162 -14.31 -16.27 -4.68
N GLU A 163 -14.22 -15.03 -5.15
CA GLU A 163 -14.08 -14.74 -6.57
C GLU A 163 -12.60 -14.70 -6.95
N ARG A 164 -12.23 -15.40 -8.01
CA ARG A 164 -10.86 -15.37 -8.52
C ARG A 164 -10.79 -15.48 -10.03
N ALA A 165 -9.95 -14.65 -10.63
CA ALA A 165 -9.52 -14.82 -12.01
C ALA A 165 -8.57 -16.03 -12.09
N ILE A 166 -8.93 -17.06 -12.86
CA ILE A 166 -8.14 -18.28 -13.02
C ILE A 166 -7.87 -18.48 -14.51
N ALA A 167 -6.63 -18.86 -14.85
CA ALA A 167 -6.29 -19.18 -16.22
C ALA A 167 -7.10 -20.39 -16.71
N PRO A 168 -7.58 -20.41 -17.98
CA PRO A 168 -8.42 -21.48 -18.50
C PRO A 168 -7.85 -22.89 -18.34
N LEU A 169 -6.54 -23.06 -18.46
CA LEU A 169 -5.85 -24.34 -18.29
C LEU A 169 -5.91 -24.88 -16.84
N ARG A 170 -6.08 -24.00 -15.85
CA ARG A 170 -6.14 -24.35 -14.42
C ARG A 170 -7.56 -24.53 -13.91
N LEU A 171 -8.55 -24.00 -14.62
CA LEU A 171 -9.98 -24.15 -14.34
C LEU A 171 -10.36 -25.62 -14.18
N ALA A 172 -9.99 -26.46 -15.15
CA ALA A 172 -10.24 -27.90 -15.11
C ALA A 172 -9.64 -28.59 -13.88
N ARG A 173 -8.48 -28.11 -13.41
CA ARG A 173 -7.81 -28.65 -12.22
C ARG A 173 -8.56 -28.27 -10.94
N VAL A 174 -9.08 -27.05 -10.86
CA VAL A 174 -9.82 -26.55 -9.70
C VAL A 174 -11.20 -27.21 -9.61
N GLU A 175 -11.88 -27.40 -10.74
CA GLU A 175 -13.14 -28.15 -10.80
C GLU A 175 -12.97 -29.63 -10.40
N THR A 176 -11.81 -30.21 -10.72
CA THR A 176 -11.49 -31.61 -10.34
C THR A 176 -10.98 -31.72 -8.90
N ALA A 177 -10.40 -30.65 -8.35
CA ALA A 177 -9.86 -30.64 -7.01
C ALA A 177 -10.97 -30.52 -5.95
N ARG A 178 -11.21 -31.60 -5.21
CA ARG A 178 -12.19 -31.61 -4.09
C ARG A 178 -11.75 -30.76 -2.90
N THR A 179 -10.45 -30.53 -2.74
CA THR A 179 -9.87 -29.81 -1.61
C THR A 179 -8.82 -28.82 -2.07
N LEU A 180 -8.78 -27.65 -1.44
CA LEU A 180 -7.86 -26.57 -1.74
C LEU A 180 -7.37 -25.93 -0.46
N GLU A 181 -6.06 -25.69 -0.35
CA GLU A 181 -5.49 -24.97 0.79
C GLU A 181 -5.84 -23.49 0.70
N LEU A 182 -6.30 -22.89 1.80
CA LEU A 182 -6.54 -21.46 1.90
C LEU A 182 -5.99 -20.91 3.21
N LEU A 183 -5.76 -19.60 3.23
CA LEU A 183 -5.41 -18.85 4.43
C LEU A 183 -6.64 -18.08 4.89
N TYR A 184 -7.10 -18.30 6.14
CA TYR A 184 -8.18 -17.50 6.74
C TYR A 184 -7.64 -16.65 7.91
N LEU A 185 -8.29 -15.53 8.19
CA LEU A 185 -8.01 -14.74 9.39
C LEU A 185 -8.85 -15.24 10.58
N PRO A 186 -8.23 -15.67 11.70
CA PRO A 186 -9.00 -16.07 12.89
C PRO A 186 -9.89 -14.97 13.46
N ALA A 187 -9.47 -13.71 13.33
CA ALA A 187 -10.25 -12.57 13.80
C ALA A 187 -11.47 -12.24 12.91
N GLN A 188 -11.46 -12.67 11.64
CA GLN A 188 -12.54 -12.46 10.66
C GLN A 188 -12.55 -13.66 9.68
N PRO A 189 -13.21 -14.78 10.04
CA PRO A 189 -13.14 -16.03 9.27
C PRO A 189 -13.64 -15.93 7.83
N THR A 190 -14.45 -14.92 7.52
CA THR A 190 -14.93 -14.62 6.16
C THR A 190 -13.86 -14.03 5.25
N ARG A 191 -12.76 -13.48 5.80
CA ARG A 191 -11.62 -13.02 5.00
C ARG A 191 -10.68 -14.18 4.73
N ILE A 192 -10.62 -14.57 3.47
CA ILE A 192 -9.78 -15.66 2.98
C ILE A 192 -8.84 -15.20 1.87
N ALA A 193 -7.67 -15.84 1.77
CA ALA A 193 -6.74 -15.71 0.66
C ALA A 193 -6.42 -17.11 0.15
N LEU A 194 -6.65 -17.29 -1.14
CA LEU A 194 -6.23 -18.49 -1.83
C LEU A 194 -4.73 -18.34 -2.14
N PRO A 195 -3.87 -19.28 -1.71
CA PRO A 195 -2.47 -19.30 -2.10
C PRO A 195 -2.39 -19.35 -3.63
N THR A 196 -1.29 -18.81 -4.17
CA THR A 196 -1.04 -18.89 -5.60
C THR A 196 -0.89 -20.37 -5.96
N LEU A 197 -1.89 -20.93 -6.63
CA LEU A 197 -1.75 -22.23 -7.28
C LEU A 197 -0.67 -22.05 -8.35
N GLU A 198 0.53 -22.58 -8.15
CA GLU A 198 1.57 -22.67 -9.20
C GLU A 198 1.29 -23.82 -10.17
#